data_AF-A0A2J8T2Q1-F1
#
_entry.id   AF-A0A2J8T2Q1-F1
#
_cell.length_a   1.000
_cell.length_b   1.000
_cell.length_c   1.000
_cell.angle_alpha   90.00
_cell.angle_beta   90.00
_cell.angle_gamma   90.00
#
_symmetry.space_group_name_H-M   'P 1'
#
loop_
_entity.id
_entity.type
_entity.pdbx_description
1 polymer ?
#
loop_
_entity_poly.entity_id
_entity_poly.type
_entity_poly.pdbx_seq_one_letter_code
_entity_poly.pdbx_strand_id
1 'polypeptide(L)'
;MDPTVDPCHDFFSYACGGWIKANPVPDGHSRWGTFSNLWEHNQAIIKHLLENSTASVSEAERKAQVYYRACMNETRIEELRAKPLMELIERLGGWNITGPWAKDNFQDTLQVVTAHYRTSPFFSVYVSADSKNSNSNVIQVDQSGLGLPSRDYYLNKTENEKVLSGYLNYMVQLGKLLGGGDEEAIRPQMQQILDFEMALANITIPQEKRRDEELIYHKVTAAELQTLAPAINWLPFLNTIFYPVEINESEPIVVYDKEYLEQVSALINNTDKCLLNNYMIWNLVRKTSSFLDQRFQDADEKFMEVMYGTKK
;
A
#
# COMPACT_ATOMS: atom_id res chain seq x y z
N MET A 1 10.73 -17.78 -32.09
CA MET A 1 11.58 -18.98 -31.98
C MET A 1 13.00 -18.68 -32.44
N ASP A 2 13.97 -19.39 -31.87
CA ASP A 2 15.35 -19.49 -32.31
C ASP A 2 15.63 -20.95 -32.72
N PRO A 3 15.60 -21.27 -34.03
CA PRO A 3 15.76 -22.65 -34.50
C PRO A 3 17.18 -23.19 -34.33
N THR A 4 18.14 -22.38 -33.86
CA THR A 4 19.53 -22.81 -33.64
C THR A 4 19.73 -23.52 -32.30
N VAL A 5 18.73 -23.49 -31.42
CA VAL A 5 18.75 -24.13 -30.10
C VAL A 5 17.98 -25.46 -30.15
N ASP A 6 18.53 -26.51 -29.56
CA ASP A 6 17.83 -27.80 -29.42
C ASP A 6 16.65 -27.68 -28.43
N PRO A 7 15.39 -27.91 -28.84
CA PRO A 7 14.23 -27.86 -27.96
C PRO A 7 14.28 -28.88 -26.81
N CYS A 8 15.02 -29.98 -26.95
CA CYS A 8 15.18 -30.98 -25.88
C CYS A 8 16.20 -30.54 -24.80
N HIS A 9 17.02 -29.54 -25.10
CA HIS A 9 17.99 -28.98 -24.14
C HIS A 9 17.43 -27.74 -23.45
N ASP A 10 16.93 -26.78 -24.23
CA ASP A 10 16.32 -25.55 -23.72
C ASP A 10 15.14 -25.14 -24.61
N PHE A 11 13.96 -25.61 -24.22
CA PHE A 11 12.73 -25.31 -24.94
C PHE A 11 12.38 -23.81 -24.89
N PHE A 12 12.77 -23.09 -23.84
CA PHE A 12 12.46 -21.66 -23.70
C PHE A 12 13.28 -20.84 -24.68
N SER A 13 14.59 -21.07 -24.76
CA SER A 13 15.44 -20.40 -25.75
C SER A 13 15.04 -20.77 -27.18
N TYR A 14 14.70 -22.03 -27.45
CA TYR A 14 14.15 -22.44 -28.75
C TYR A 14 12.85 -21.70 -29.11
N ALA A 15 11.88 -21.61 -28.19
CA ALA A 15 10.58 -20.98 -28.48
C ALA A 15 10.67 -19.44 -28.52
N CYS A 16 11.41 -18.84 -27.58
CA CYS A 16 11.38 -17.40 -27.29
C CYS A 16 12.66 -16.65 -27.67
N GLY A 17 13.78 -17.33 -27.95
CA GLY A 17 15.10 -16.70 -28.11
C GLY A 17 15.15 -15.62 -29.19
N GLY A 18 14.48 -15.83 -30.34
CA GLY A 18 14.35 -14.82 -31.38
C GLY A 18 13.59 -13.56 -30.93
N TRP A 19 12.57 -13.71 -30.08
CA TRP A 19 11.82 -12.57 -29.53
C TRP A 19 12.66 -11.79 -28.51
N ILE A 20 13.37 -12.49 -27.62
CA ILE A 20 14.25 -11.89 -26.60
C ILE A 20 15.33 -11.03 -27.26
N LYS A 21 15.96 -11.53 -28.33
CA LYS A 21 16.99 -10.77 -29.08
C LYS A 21 16.43 -9.51 -29.75
N ALA A 22 15.18 -9.53 -30.17
CA ALA A 22 14.56 -8.43 -30.91
C ALA A 22 13.83 -7.39 -30.04
N ASN A 23 13.45 -7.75 -28.81
CA ASN A 23 12.61 -6.92 -27.94
C ASN A 23 13.35 -6.61 -26.64
N PRO A 24 14.19 -5.55 -26.61
CA PRO A 24 14.70 -5.03 -25.35
C PRO A 24 13.54 -4.57 -24.47
N VAL A 25 13.74 -4.58 -23.15
CA VAL A 25 12.73 -4.06 -22.22
C VAL A 25 12.55 -2.56 -22.48
N PRO A 26 11.35 -2.09 -22.85
CA PRO A 26 11.11 -0.69 -23.13
C PRO A 26 11.22 0.16 -21.87
N ASP A 27 11.48 1.46 -22.07
CA ASP A 27 11.42 2.46 -21.02
C ASP A 27 10.01 2.47 -20.37
N GLY A 28 9.96 2.79 -19.08
CA GLY A 28 8.76 2.71 -18.25
C GLY A 28 8.32 1.30 -17.84
N HIS A 29 9.04 0.23 -18.26
CA HIS A 29 8.69 -1.15 -17.93
C HIS A 29 9.86 -1.89 -17.25
N SER A 30 9.55 -2.69 -16.23
CA SER A 30 10.54 -3.57 -15.56
C SER A 30 10.58 -4.97 -16.16
N ARG A 31 9.52 -5.33 -16.90
CA ARG A 31 9.35 -6.61 -17.56
C ARG A 31 8.52 -6.44 -18.83
N TRP A 32 8.95 -7.08 -19.90
CA TRP A 32 8.28 -7.03 -21.19
C TRP A 32 8.02 -8.43 -21.73
N GLY A 33 6.86 -8.62 -22.35
CA GLY A 33 6.40 -9.90 -22.86
C GLY A 33 4.96 -9.82 -23.33
N THR A 34 4.34 -10.98 -23.57
CA THR A 34 2.97 -11.06 -24.10
C THR A 34 1.94 -10.33 -23.23
N PHE A 35 2.00 -10.51 -21.91
CA PHE A 35 1.05 -9.88 -20.98
C PHE A 35 1.19 -8.36 -20.94
N SER A 36 2.42 -7.83 -20.92
CA SER A 36 2.67 -6.38 -20.96
C SER A 36 2.17 -5.77 -22.27
N ASN A 37 2.47 -6.41 -23.40
CA ASN A 37 2.02 -5.94 -24.72
C ASN A 37 0.48 -5.94 -24.86
N LEU A 38 -0.17 -6.99 -24.36
CA LEU A 38 -1.64 -7.08 -24.38
C LEU A 38 -2.28 -6.03 -23.46
N TRP A 39 -1.67 -5.78 -22.30
CA TRP A 39 -2.10 -4.72 -21.39
C TRP A 39 -2.05 -3.34 -22.05
N GLU A 40 -0.91 -2.97 -22.64
CA GLU A 40 -0.73 -1.68 -23.34
C GLU A 40 -1.71 -1.51 -24.50
N HIS A 41 -1.95 -2.57 -25.29
CA HIS A 41 -2.94 -2.54 -26.36
C HIS A 41 -4.35 -2.24 -25.83
N ASN A 42 -4.75 -2.87 -24.73
CA ASN A 42 -6.03 -2.62 -24.09
C ASN A 42 -6.12 -1.20 -23.52
N GLN A 43 -5.05 -0.65 -22.95
CA GLN A 43 -5.02 0.73 -22.44
C GLN A 43 -5.31 1.74 -23.56
N ALA A 44 -4.74 1.54 -24.75
CA ALA A 44 -5.01 2.41 -25.90
C ALA A 44 -6.50 2.38 -26.33
N ILE A 45 -7.14 1.21 -26.30
CA ILE A 45 -8.58 1.09 -26.58
C ILE A 45 -9.41 1.79 -25.50
N ILE A 46 -9.08 1.56 -24.22
CA ILE A 46 -9.77 2.17 -23.08
C ILE A 46 -9.69 3.69 -23.14
N LYS A 47 -8.53 4.25 -23.51
CA LYS A 47 -8.36 5.69 -23.73
C LYS A 47 -9.38 6.24 -24.73
N HIS A 48 -9.52 5.61 -25.90
CA HIS A 48 -10.51 6.02 -26.90
C HIS A 48 -11.96 5.94 -26.37
N LEU A 49 -12.28 4.92 -25.57
CA LEU A 49 -13.62 4.77 -24.97
C LEU A 49 -13.92 5.87 -23.94
N LEU A 50 -12.92 6.27 -23.14
CA LEU A 50 -13.07 7.29 -22.09
C LEU A 50 -13.06 8.73 -22.63
N GLU A 51 -12.34 8.96 -23.73
CA GLU A 51 -12.30 10.26 -24.42
C GLU A 51 -13.54 10.53 -25.28
N ASN A 52 -14.25 9.47 -25.67
CA ASN A 52 -15.45 9.59 -26.47
C ASN A 52 -16.55 10.39 -25.73
N SER A 53 -17.13 11.36 -26.41
CA SER A 53 -18.10 12.33 -25.85
C SER A 53 -19.55 12.01 -26.21
N THR A 54 -19.84 10.81 -26.71
CA THR A 54 -21.20 10.42 -27.10
C THR A 54 -22.17 10.44 -25.91
N ALA A 55 -23.32 11.09 -26.12
CA ALA A 55 -24.26 11.47 -25.06
C ALA A 55 -25.14 10.33 -24.51
N SER A 56 -24.96 9.08 -24.97
CA SER A 56 -25.82 7.93 -24.65
C SER A 56 -25.07 6.82 -23.90
N VAL A 57 -24.33 7.18 -22.85
CA VAL A 57 -23.67 6.22 -21.95
C VAL A 57 -24.43 6.09 -20.63
N SER A 58 -24.29 4.95 -19.95
CA SER A 58 -24.88 4.77 -18.62
C SER A 58 -24.30 5.75 -17.60
N GLU A 59 -24.96 5.95 -16.45
CA GLU A 59 -24.43 6.81 -15.39
C GLU A 59 -23.06 6.32 -14.89
N ALA A 60 -22.86 5.00 -14.81
CA ALA A 60 -21.60 4.39 -14.38
C ALA A 60 -20.46 4.70 -15.36
N GLU A 61 -20.70 4.53 -16.67
CA GLU A 61 -19.73 4.89 -17.71
C GLU A 61 -19.42 6.39 -17.69
N ARG A 62 -20.44 7.23 -17.50
CA ARG A 62 -20.26 8.68 -17.37
C ARG A 62 -19.34 9.03 -16.18
N LYS A 63 -19.49 8.37 -15.03
CA LYS A 63 -18.60 8.58 -13.86
C LYS A 63 -17.15 8.19 -14.20
N ALA A 64 -16.93 7.11 -14.93
CA ALA A 64 -15.59 6.71 -15.39
C ALA A 64 -14.98 7.75 -16.35
N GLN A 65 -15.75 8.27 -17.30
CA GLN A 65 -15.29 9.33 -18.20
C GLN A 65 -14.96 10.64 -17.44
N VAL A 66 -15.77 11.01 -16.45
CA VAL A 66 -15.51 12.18 -15.60
C VAL A 66 -14.24 11.97 -14.77
N TYR A 67 -14.05 10.78 -14.19
CA TYR A 67 -12.84 10.44 -13.45
C TYR A 67 -11.59 10.52 -14.34
N TYR A 68 -11.66 10.01 -15.57
CA TYR A 68 -10.58 10.12 -16.56
C TYR A 68 -10.26 11.59 -16.91
N ARG A 69 -11.28 12.42 -17.19
CA ARG A 69 -11.04 13.85 -17.47
C ARG A 69 -10.46 14.59 -16.27
N ALA A 70 -10.83 14.19 -15.04
CA ALA A 70 -10.28 14.77 -13.83
C ALA A 70 -8.79 14.41 -13.65
N CYS A 71 -8.40 13.15 -13.92
CA CYS A 71 -6.99 12.75 -13.82
C CYS A 71 -6.12 13.32 -14.95
N MET A 72 -6.67 13.47 -16.16
CA MET A 72 -5.92 14.02 -17.31
C MET A 72 -5.79 15.55 -17.30
N ASN A 73 -6.53 16.26 -16.44
CA ASN A 73 -6.43 17.71 -16.31
C ASN A 73 -5.25 18.11 -15.40
N GLU A 74 -4.03 17.85 -15.88
CA GLU A 74 -2.79 18.12 -15.17
C GLU A 74 -2.62 19.61 -14.82
N THR A 75 -3.14 20.53 -15.65
CA THR A 75 -3.14 21.97 -15.33
C THR A 75 -3.76 22.25 -13.97
N ARG A 76 -4.90 21.61 -13.66
CA ARG A 76 -5.56 21.77 -12.36
C ARG A 76 -4.79 21.10 -11.22
N ILE A 77 -4.16 19.95 -11.49
CA ILE A 77 -3.37 19.22 -10.50
C ILE A 77 -2.14 20.05 -10.10
N GLU A 78 -1.44 20.62 -11.08
CA GLU A 78 -0.28 21.51 -10.87
C GLU A 78 -0.64 22.81 -10.13
N GLU A 79 -1.84 23.36 -10.35
CA GLU A 79 -2.34 24.51 -9.59
C GLU A 79 -2.56 24.19 -8.10
N LEU A 80 -3.05 22.99 -7.80
CA LEU A 80 -3.38 22.56 -6.43
C LEU A 80 -2.13 22.16 -5.63
N ARG A 81 -1.10 21.63 -6.29
CA ARG A 81 0.14 21.17 -5.65
C ARG A 81 -0.15 20.18 -4.51
N ALA A 82 0.62 20.24 -3.42
CA ALA A 82 0.45 19.43 -2.22
C ALA A 82 -0.77 19.80 -1.35
N LYS A 83 -1.49 20.89 -1.66
CA LYS A 83 -2.56 21.41 -0.79
C LYS A 83 -3.64 20.37 -0.43
N PRO A 84 -4.16 19.55 -1.37
CA PRO A 84 -5.22 18.59 -1.03
C PRO A 84 -4.78 17.58 0.03
N LEU A 85 -3.52 17.12 -0.03
CA LEU A 85 -2.99 16.18 0.96
C LEU A 85 -2.62 16.88 2.26
N MET A 86 -2.05 18.10 2.21
CA MET A 86 -1.75 18.86 3.42
C MET A 86 -3.02 19.21 4.21
N GLU A 87 -4.09 19.65 3.54
CA GLU A 87 -5.40 19.90 4.17
C GLU A 87 -5.98 18.63 4.80
N LEU A 88 -5.80 17.48 4.14
CA LEU A 88 -6.21 16.19 4.68
C LEU A 88 -5.41 15.82 5.94
N ILE A 89 -4.09 15.97 5.91
CA ILE A 89 -3.21 15.68 7.07
C ILE A 89 -3.61 16.54 8.26
N GLU A 90 -3.86 17.84 8.06
CA GLU A 90 -4.32 18.75 9.12
C GLU A 90 -5.70 18.35 9.67
N ARG A 91 -6.63 17.90 8.79
CA ARG A 91 -7.95 17.39 9.22
C ARG A 91 -7.83 16.13 10.09
N LEU A 92 -6.80 15.32 9.89
CA LEU A 92 -6.49 14.14 10.71
C LEU A 92 -5.70 14.49 11.99
N GLY A 93 -5.38 15.76 12.19
CA GLY A 93 -4.73 16.27 13.38
C GLY A 93 -3.25 16.60 13.19
N GLY A 94 -2.72 16.54 11.97
CA GLY A 94 -1.34 16.87 11.65
C GLY A 94 -0.36 15.73 11.95
N TRP A 95 0.93 16.00 11.78
CA TRP A 95 2.03 15.09 12.08
C TRP A 95 3.30 15.88 12.38
N ASN A 96 4.31 15.23 12.95
CA ASN A 96 5.46 15.93 13.51
C ASN A 96 6.45 16.49 12.47
N ILE A 97 6.21 16.19 11.19
CA ILE A 97 7.00 16.71 10.08
C ILE A 97 6.67 18.19 9.81
N THR A 98 5.39 18.59 9.86
CA THR A 98 4.96 19.97 9.55
C THR A 98 4.93 20.89 10.76
N GLY A 99 5.06 20.35 11.97
CA GLY A 99 5.05 21.11 13.22
C GLY A 99 5.02 20.18 14.44
N PRO A 100 5.06 20.71 15.67
CA PRO A 100 5.03 19.87 16.88
C PRO A 100 3.70 19.10 16.96
N TRP A 101 3.78 17.79 17.22
CA TRP A 101 2.61 16.94 17.38
C TRP A 101 2.58 16.27 18.74
N ALA A 102 1.45 16.44 19.45
CA ALA A 102 1.21 15.82 20.75
C ALA A 102 -0.30 15.68 21.00
N LYS A 103 -0.95 14.76 20.27
CA LYS A 103 -2.39 14.48 20.40
C LYS A 103 -2.61 13.04 20.85
N ASP A 104 -3.73 12.82 21.52
CA ASP A 104 -4.19 11.48 21.92
C ASP A 104 -5.37 11.03 21.05
N ASN A 105 -5.12 10.85 19.75
CA ASN A 105 -6.13 10.50 18.75
C ASN A 105 -5.75 9.25 17.94
N PHE A 106 -4.91 8.37 18.50
CA PHE A 106 -4.39 7.20 17.78
C PHE A 106 -5.49 6.36 17.14
N GLN A 107 -6.51 5.97 17.92
CA GLN A 107 -7.58 5.10 17.42
C GLN A 107 -8.50 5.82 16.43
N ASP A 108 -8.80 7.10 16.66
CA ASP A 108 -9.64 7.88 15.74
C ASP A 108 -8.95 8.04 14.38
N THR A 109 -7.66 8.38 14.38
CA THR A 109 -6.86 8.45 13.15
C THR A 109 -6.82 7.10 12.45
N LEU A 110 -6.57 6.01 13.19
CA LEU A 110 -6.55 4.65 12.65
C LEU A 110 -7.88 4.28 11.96
N GLN A 111 -9.01 4.52 12.63
CA GLN A 111 -10.35 4.29 12.06
C GLN A 111 -10.57 5.08 10.77
N VAL A 112 -10.20 6.36 10.77
CA VAL A 112 -10.40 7.23 9.61
C VAL A 112 -9.52 6.83 8.43
N VAL A 113 -8.23 6.59 8.65
CA VAL A 113 -7.30 6.20 7.57
C VAL A 113 -7.66 4.84 6.98
N THR A 114 -8.17 3.90 7.79
CA THR A 114 -8.59 2.58 7.32
C THR A 114 -9.94 2.62 6.60
N ALA A 115 -10.98 3.20 7.20
CA ALA A 115 -12.32 3.19 6.63
C ALA A 115 -12.48 4.13 5.42
N HIS A 116 -11.97 5.35 5.51
CA HIS A 116 -12.25 6.39 4.51
C HIS A 116 -11.18 6.47 3.41
N TYR A 117 -9.93 6.12 3.72
CA TYR A 117 -8.81 6.23 2.79
C TYR A 117 -8.24 4.88 2.36
N ARG A 118 -8.83 3.78 2.84
CA ARG A 118 -8.48 2.40 2.47
C ARG A 118 -6.98 2.12 2.62
N THR A 119 -6.43 2.62 3.72
CA THR A 119 -5.06 2.31 4.17
C THR A 119 -5.10 1.18 5.20
N SER A 120 -3.99 0.46 5.33
CA SER A 120 -3.89 -0.67 6.26
C SER A 120 -2.59 -0.61 7.05
N PRO A 121 -2.41 0.42 7.90
CA PRO A 121 -1.27 0.48 8.82
C PRO A 121 -1.44 -0.62 9.88
N PHE A 122 -0.33 -1.25 10.27
CA PHE A 122 -0.25 -2.35 11.26
C PHE A 122 -0.90 -3.68 10.85
N PHE A 123 -2.12 -3.67 10.32
CA PHE A 123 -2.87 -4.85 9.89
C PHE A 123 -3.95 -4.43 8.87
N SER A 124 -4.40 -5.40 8.09
CA SER A 124 -5.44 -5.24 7.09
C SER A 124 -6.73 -5.84 7.63
N VAL A 125 -7.84 -5.14 7.38
CA VAL A 125 -9.17 -5.60 7.74
C VAL A 125 -10.05 -5.53 6.51
N TYR A 126 -10.70 -6.63 6.21
CA TYR A 126 -11.55 -6.76 5.03
C TYR A 126 -12.63 -7.81 5.25
N VAL A 127 -13.54 -7.91 4.30
CA VAL A 127 -14.64 -8.87 4.30
C VAL A 127 -14.53 -9.71 3.04
N SER A 128 -14.41 -11.01 3.21
CA SER A 128 -14.43 -11.97 2.12
C SER A 128 -15.13 -13.26 2.54
N ALA A 129 -15.25 -14.21 1.61
CA ALA A 129 -15.90 -15.49 1.88
C ALA A 129 -15.19 -16.23 3.03
N ASP A 130 -15.98 -16.87 3.89
CA ASP A 130 -15.44 -17.72 4.95
C ASP A 130 -14.94 -19.05 4.34
N SER A 131 -13.64 -19.34 4.46
CA SER A 131 -13.02 -20.57 3.95
C SER A 131 -13.69 -21.85 4.47
N LYS A 132 -14.30 -21.83 5.67
CA LYS A 132 -15.06 -22.97 6.23
C LYS A 132 -16.56 -22.91 5.97
N ASN A 133 -17.07 -21.81 5.41
CA ASN A 133 -18.46 -21.66 4.99
C ASN A 133 -18.58 -20.66 3.83
N SER A 134 -18.40 -21.12 2.60
CA SER A 134 -18.37 -20.27 1.41
C SER A 134 -19.67 -19.50 1.10
N ASN A 135 -20.78 -19.83 1.78
CA ASN A 135 -22.06 -19.14 1.64
C ASN A 135 -22.15 -17.88 2.52
N SER A 136 -21.15 -17.61 3.35
CA SER A 136 -21.12 -16.48 4.26
C SER A 136 -19.82 -15.69 4.07
N ASN A 137 -19.90 -14.38 4.25
CA ASN A 137 -18.72 -13.57 4.41
C ASN A 137 -18.37 -13.45 5.89
N VAL A 138 -17.10 -13.23 6.19
CA VAL A 138 -16.59 -13.04 7.55
C VAL A 138 -15.56 -11.91 7.57
N ILE A 139 -15.48 -11.20 8.69
CA ILE A 139 -14.42 -10.21 8.90
C ILE A 139 -13.10 -10.96 8.98
N GLN A 140 -12.10 -10.48 8.26
CA GLN A 140 -10.76 -11.05 8.19
C GLN A 140 -9.74 -10.01 8.63
N VAL A 141 -8.82 -10.42 9.50
CA VAL A 141 -7.69 -9.60 9.96
C VAL A 141 -6.39 -10.29 9.58
N ASP A 142 -5.54 -9.56 8.85
CA ASP A 142 -4.27 -10.10 8.35
C ASP A 142 -3.11 -9.10 8.45
N GLN A 143 -1.87 -9.59 8.33
CA GLN A 143 -0.65 -8.79 8.33
C GLN A 143 -0.59 -7.78 7.17
N SER A 144 -0.21 -6.54 7.46
CA SER A 144 0.02 -5.49 6.45
C SER A 144 0.81 -4.32 7.02
N GLY A 145 0.95 -3.25 6.24
CA GLY A 145 1.53 -1.99 6.71
C GLY A 145 3.00 -1.79 6.32
N LEU A 146 3.57 -2.69 5.53
CA LEU A 146 4.89 -2.50 4.95
C LEU A 146 4.83 -1.56 3.74
N GLY A 147 5.80 -0.64 3.68
CA GLY A 147 6.10 0.29 2.60
C GLY A 147 6.59 -0.37 1.31
N LEU A 148 7.46 -1.38 1.46
CA LEU A 148 8.10 -2.14 0.39
C LEU A 148 7.31 -3.41 0.04
N PRO A 149 7.48 -3.97 -1.17
CA PRO A 149 6.69 -5.10 -1.66
C PRO A 149 6.86 -6.42 -0.90
N SER A 150 7.98 -6.61 -0.19
CA SER A 150 8.25 -7.80 0.60
C SER A 150 8.98 -7.44 1.89
N ARG A 151 8.72 -8.24 2.94
CA ARG A 151 9.46 -8.27 4.19
C ARG A 151 10.98 -8.37 3.98
N ASP A 152 11.42 -9.16 3.00
CA ASP A 152 12.84 -9.45 2.80
C ASP A 152 13.67 -8.22 2.41
N TYR A 153 13.04 -7.20 1.81
CA TYR A 153 13.70 -5.93 1.53
C TYR A 153 14.16 -5.21 2.81
N TYR A 154 13.46 -5.39 3.92
CA TYR A 154 13.83 -4.82 5.21
C TYR A 154 14.89 -5.65 5.94
N LEU A 155 14.83 -6.98 5.82
CA LEU A 155 15.67 -7.87 6.63
C LEU A 155 17.04 -8.15 6.01
N ASN A 156 17.11 -8.27 4.68
CA ASN A 156 18.37 -8.53 3.97
C ASN A 156 19.14 -7.24 3.73
N LYS A 157 19.59 -6.59 4.82
CA LYS A 157 20.24 -5.26 4.80
C LYS A 157 21.41 -5.17 3.84
N THR A 158 22.23 -6.22 3.71
CA THR A 158 23.45 -6.20 2.89
C THR A 158 23.16 -6.25 1.39
N GLU A 159 22.11 -6.95 0.97
CA GLU A 159 21.73 -7.05 -0.44
C GLU A 159 20.85 -5.87 -0.86
N ASN A 160 20.01 -5.38 0.05
CA ASN A 160 19.00 -4.37 -0.21
C ASN A 160 19.36 -2.97 0.33
N GLU A 161 20.62 -2.73 0.69
CA GLU A 161 21.09 -1.44 1.23
C GLU A 161 20.72 -0.26 0.32
N LYS A 162 20.86 -0.45 -1.00
CA LYS A 162 20.49 0.55 -2.00
C LYS A 162 18.99 0.85 -2.00
N VAL A 163 18.15 -0.18 -1.82
CA VAL A 163 16.70 -0.04 -1.78
C VAL A 163 16.26 0.66 -0.49
N LEU A 164 16.81 0.28 0.66
CA LEU A 164 16.50 0.92 1.94
C LEU A 164 16.94 2.39 1.96
N SER A 165 18.13 2.67 1.42
CA SER A 165 18.62 4.05 1.27
C SER A 165 17.76 4.85 0.27
N GLY A 166 17.35 4.23 -0.84
CA GLY A 166 16.43 4.83 -1.81
C GLY A 166 15.06 5.13 -1.22
N TYR A 167 14.54 4.21 -0.40
CA TYR A 167 13.26 4.37 0.28
C TYR A 167 13.30 5.49 1.32
N LEU A 168 14.35 5.56 2.14
CA LEU A 168 14.54 6.67 3.08
C LEU A 168 14.64 8.02 2.35
N ASN A 169 15.37 8.07 1.23
CA ASN A 169 15.48 9.29 0.42
C ASN A 169 14.12 9.71 -0.17
N TYR A 170 13.31 8.73 -0.60
CA TYR A 170 11.94 8.95 -1.06
C TYR A 170 11.06 9.53 0.06
N MET A 171 11.11 8.94 1.27
CA MET A 171 10.41 9.45 2.46
C MET A 171 10.79 10.90 2.78
N VAL A 172 12.10 11.19 2.78
CA VAL A 172 12.62 12.55 3.03
C VAL A 172 12.16 13.53 1.95
N GLN A 173 12.19 13.14 0.67
CA GLN A 173 11.74 13.98 -0.43
C GLN A 173 10.25 14.33 -0.29
N LEU A 174 9.39 13.36 -0.01
CA LEU A 174 7.97 13.62 0.22
C LEU A 174 7.73 14.47 1.47
N GLY A 175 8.49 14.25 2.55
CA GLY A 175 8.46 15.11 3.73
C GLY A 175 8.76 16.57 3.41
N LYS A 176 9.72 16.85 2.52
CA LYS A 176 10.03 18.21 2.06
C LYS A 176 8.87 18.79 1.24
N LEU A 177 8.30 18.02 0.31
CA LEU A 177 7.19 18.47 -0.54
C LEU A 177 5.92 18.79 0.26
N LEU A 178 5.75 18.15 1.41
CA LEU A 178 4.63 18.35 2.33
C LEU A 178 4.89 19.40 3.41
N GLY A 179 5.99 20.16 3.31
CA GLY A 179 6.25 21.31 4.19
C GLY A 179 7.12 21.01 5.42
N GLY A 180 7.89 19.92 5.42
CA GLY A 180 8.77 19.56 6.54
C GLY A 180 10.01 20.43 6.72
N GLY A 181 10.27 21.38 5.83
CA GLY A 181 11.42 22.29 5.93
C GLY A 181 12.76 21.57 5.70
N ASP A 182 13.67 21.70 6.67
CA ASP A 182 15.05 21.26 6.56
C ASP A 182 15.21 19.73 6.64
N GLU A 183 16.13 19.20 5.83
CA GLU A 183 16.42 17.77 5.78
C GLU A 183 16.87 17.22 7.14
N GLU A 184 17.62 18.02 7.91
CA GLU A 184 18.11 17.64 9.24
C GLU A 184 16.98 17.35 10.23
N ALA A 185 15.82 18.00 10.06
CA ALA A 185 14.63 17.76 10.90
C ALA A 185 13.79 16.58 10.40
N ILE A 186 13.71 16.38 9.08
CA ILE A 186 12.87 15.34 8.45
C ILE A 186 13.54 13.97 8.54
N ARG A 187 14.85 13.90 8.25
CA ARG A 187 15.57 12.63 8.09
C ARG A 187 15.54 11.75 9.35
N PRO A 188 15.73 12.27 10.58
CA PRO A 188 15.60 11.45 11.78
C PRO A 188 14.18 10.91 11.99
N GLN A 189 13.15 11.70 11.67
CA GLN A 189 11.76 11.28 11.80
C GLN A 189 11.41 10.19 10.79
N MET A 190 11.83 10.34 9.53
CA MET A 190 11.64 9.31 8.50
C MET A 190 12.45 8.04 8.80
N GLN A 191 13.64 8.18 9.39
CA GLN A 191 14.42 7.03 9.86
C GLN A 191 13.67 6.25 10.95
N GLN A 192 13.03 6.92 11.91
CA GLN A 192 12.23 6.25 12.93
C GLN A 192 11.03 5.50 12.33
N ILE A 193 10.38 6.05 11.32
CA ILE A 193 9.29 5.36 10.60
C ILE A 193 9.84 4.12 9.89
N LEU A 194 11.01 4.23 9.25
CA LEU A 194 11.67 3.08 8.61
C LEU A 194 12.04 2.01 9.64
N ASP A 195 12.62 2.39 10.78
CA ASP A 195 12.97 1.45 11.85
C ASP A 195 11.73 0.76 12.44
N PHE A 196 10.61 1.49 12.53
CA PHE A 196 9.31 0.92 12.91
C PHE A 196 8.80 -0.08 11.86
N GLU A 197 8.87 0.26 10.57
CA GLU A 197 8.54 -0.67 9.48
C GLU A 197 9.45 -1.90 9.47
N MET A 198 10.73 -1.76 9.84
CA MET A 198 11.65 -2.89 9.99
C MET A 198 11.25 -3.82 11.14
N ALA A 199 10.82 -3.25 12.28
CA ALA A 199 10.29 -4.04 13.40
C ALA A 199 9.01 -4.79 12.98
N LEU A 200 8.09 -4.10 12.28
CA LEU A 200 6.88 -4.71 11.74
C LEU A 200 7.18 -5.79 10.70
N ALA A 201 8.17 -5.57 9.83
CA ALA A 201 8.66 -6.56 8.89
C ALA A 201 9.21 -7.78 9.64
N ASN A 202 9.96 -7.60 10.72
CA ASN A 202 10.46 -8.72 11.51
C ASN A 202 9.33 -9.58 12.12
N ILE A 203 8.24 -8.95 12.55
CA ILE A 203 7.04 -9.62 13.08
C ILE A 203 6.23 -10.32 11.97
N THR A 204 6.18 -9.71 10.77
CA THR A 204 5.48 -10.25 9.58
C THR A 204 5.91 -11.68 9.28
N ILE A 205 4.95 -12.57 9.00
CA ILE A 205 5.23 -13.98 8.76
C ILE A 205 5.63 -14.20 7.30
N PRO A 206 6.70 -14.99 7.03
CA PRO A 206 7.11 -15.33 5.66
C PRO A 206 6.01 -16.05 4.86
N GLN A 207 5.93 -15.76 3.56
CA GLN A 207 4.85 -16.24 2.69
C GLN A 207 4.79 -17.77 2.59
N GLU A 208 5.92 -18.46 2.70
CA GLU A 208 6.00 -19.92 2.69
C GLU A 208 5.27 -20.58 3.87
N LYS A 209 5.20 -19.91 5.02
CA LYS A 209 4.45 -20.38 6.20
C LYS A 209 2.95 -20.08 6.11
N ARG A 210 2.52 -19.33 5.09
CA ARG A 210 1.15 -18.85 4.89
C ARG A 210 0.44 -19.51 3.71
N ARG A 211 0.96 -20.63 3.21
CA ARG A 211 0.36 -21.34 2.06
C ARG A 211 -0.74 -22.32 2.44
N ASP A 212 -0.68 -22.85 3.65
CA ASP A 212 -1.64 -23.83 4.15
C ASP A 212 -2.78 -23.13 4.90
N GLU A 213 -3.90 -22.91 4.19
CA GLU A 213 -5.09 -22.25 4.72
C GLU A 213 -5.65 -22.95 5.96
N GLU A 214 -5.55 -24.29 6.06
CA GLU A 214 -6.09 -25.02 7.22
C GLU A 214 -5.34 -24.69 8.52
N LEU A 215 -4.03 -24.44 8.41
CA LEU A 215 -3.17 -24.12 9.54
C LEU A 215 -3.27 -22.66 9.95
N ILE A 216 -3.43 -21.74 8.99
CA ILE A 216 -3.51 -20.29 9.28
C ILE A 216 -4.92 -19.81 9.57
N TYR A 217 -5.96 -20.58 9.22
CA TYR A 217 -7.34 -20.20 9.52
C TYR A 217 -7.62 -20.31 11.02
N HIS A 218 -7.76 -19.16 11.69
CA HIS A 218 -8.20 -19.11 13.08
C HIS A 218 -9.43 -18.22 13.25
N LYS A 219 -10.59 -18.84 13.45
CA LYS A 219 -11.80 -18.11 13.81
C LYS A 219 -11.80 -17.82 15.31
N VAL A 220 -11.91 -16.55 15.67
CA VAL A 220 -12.04 -16.05 17.04
C VAL A 220 -13.24 -15.12 17.13
N THR A 221 -13.74 -14.86 18.32
CA THR A 221 -14.76 -13.82 18.56
C THR A 221 -14.12 -12.44 18.70
N ALA A 222 -14.88 -11.36 18.54
CA ALA A 222 -14.40 -10.00 18.80
C ALA A 222 -13.90 -9.83 20.25
N ALA A 223 -14.52 -10.50 21.23
CA ALA A 223 -14.05 -10.53 22.61
C ALA A 223 -12.68 -11.22 22.75
N GLU A 224 -12.49 -12.38 22.11
CA GLU A 224 -11.20 -13.07 22.10
C GLU A 224 -10.12 -12.24 21.39
N LEU A 225 -10.47 -11.57 20.29
CA LEU A 225 -9.56 -10.67 19.59
C LEU A 225 -9.11 -9.50 20.48
N GLN A 226 -10.01 -8.97 21.31
CA GLN A 226 -9.69 -7.93 22.28
C GLN A 226 -8.68 -8.41 23.33
N THR A 227 -8.75 -9.68 23.75
CA THR A 227 -7.77 -10.27 24.66
C THR A 227 -6.42 -10.57 23.99
N LEU A 228 -6.45 -10.94 22.70
CA LEU A 228 -5.27 -11.26 21.90
C LEU A 228 -4.43 -10.00 21.61
N ALA A 229 -5.09 -8.92 21.19
CA ALA A 229 -4.44 -7.69 20.76
C ALA A 229 -5.05 -6.47 21.49
N PRO A 230 -4.73 -6.26 22.79
CA PRO A 230 -5.38 -5.24 23.62
C PRO A 230 -5.02 -3.79 23.28
N ALA A 231 -4.03 -3.54 22.42
CA ALA A 231 -3.63 -2.17 22.02
C ALA A 231 -4.73 -1.39 21.28
N ILE A 232 -5.70 -2.11 20.71
CA ILE A 232 -6.77 -1.53 19.90
C ILE A 232 -8.08 -1.85 20.60
N ASN A 233 -8.98 -0.87 20.69
CA ASN A 233 -10.35 -1.16 21.09
C ASN A 233 -11.11 -1.65 19.86
N TRP A 234 -11.18 -2.97 19.70
CA TRP A 234 -11.64 -3.62 18.47
C TRP A 234 -13.12 -3.38 18.21
N LEU A 235 -14.00 -3.44 19.22
CA LEU A 235 -15.43 -3.25 18.98
C LEU A 235 -15.78 -1.87 18.40
N PRO A 236 -15.33 -0.74 19.00
CA PRO A 236 -15.51 0.57 18.38
C PRO A 236 -14.84 0.66 17.01
N PHE A 237 -13.65 0.11 16.84
CA PHE A 237 -12.96 0.10 15.55
C PHE A 237 -13.79 -0.62 14.47
N LEU A 238 -14.25 -1.84 14.74
CA LEU A 238 -15.05 -2.66 13.82
C LEU A 238 -16.40 -2.01 13.52
N ASN A 239 -17.08 -1.45 14.53
CA ASN A 239 -18.35 -0.74 14.32
C ASN A 239 -18.17 0.52 13.45
N THR A 240 -17.06 1.24 13.57
CA THR A 240 -16.79 2.40 12.72
C THR A 240 -16.53 1.98 11.28
N ILE A 241 -15.67 0.97 11.05
CA ILE A 241 -15.30 0.57 9.68
C ILE A 241 -16.41 -0.20 8.95
N PHE A 242 -17.30 -0.90 9.68
CA PHE A 242 -18.39 -1.71 9.12
C PHE A 242 -19.77 -1.07 9.26
N TYR A 243 -19.86 0.19 9.69
CA TYR A 243 -21.10 0.94 9.68
C TYR A 243 -21.79 0.86 8.30
N PRO A 244 -23.11 0.56 8.21
CA PRO A 244 -24.11 0.60 9.29
C PRO A 244 -24.38 -0.76 9.99
N VAL A 245 -23.52 -1.76 9.84
CA VAL A 245 -23.69 -3.07 10.50
C VAL A 245 -23.25 -2.97 11.96
N GLU A 246 -24.10 -3.43 12.88
CA GLU A 246 -23.79 -3.47 14.31
C GLU A 246 -22.95 -4.71 14.63
N ILE A 247 -21.78 -4.50 15.24
CA ILE A 247 -20.83 -5.54 15.62
C ILE A 247 -20.80 -5.67 17.14
N ASN A 248 -21.00 -6.89 17.63
CA ASN A 248 -21.00 -7.21 19.06
C ASN A 248 -19.83 -8.14 19.43
N GLU A 249 -19.69 -8.44 20.73
CA GLU A 249 -18.60 -9.28 21.27
C GLU A 249 -18.53 -10.69 20.67
N SER A 250 -19.65 -11.25 20.20
CA SER A 250 -19.71 -12.59 19.62
C SER A 250 -19.50 -12.63 18.11
N GLU A 251 -19.21 -11.49 17.47
CA GLU A 251 -18.92 -11.43 16.04
C GLU A 251 -17.73 -12.35 15.68
N PRO A 252 -17.90 -13.26 14.70
CA PRO A 252 -16.81 -14.12 14.25
C PRO A 252 -15.82 -13.34 13.37
N ILE A 253 -14.54 -13.45 13.71
CA ILE A 253 -13.43 -12.83 12.99
C ILE A 253 -12.42 -13.93 12.67
N VAL A 254 -12.02 -14.01 11.40
CA VAL A 254 -10.92 -14.87 10.98
C VAL A 254 -9.61 -14.09 11.11
N VAL A 255 -8.71 -14.63 11.91
CA VAL A 255 -7.36 -14.13 12.11
C VAL A 255 -6.40 -15.12 11.45
N TYR A 256 -5.56 -14.64 10.54
CA TYR A 256 -4.63 -15.49 9.82
C TYR A 256 -3.35 -15.79 10.60
N ASP A 257 -2.98 -14.93 11.54
CA ASP A 257 -1.86 -15.19 12.44
C ASP A 257 -2.10 -14.52 13.79
N LYS A 258 -2.22 -15.33 14.84
CA LYS A 258 -2.48 -14.83 16.20
C LYS A 258 -1.25 -14.18 16.81
N GLU A 259 -0.08 -14.77 16.60
CA GLU A 259 1.19 -14.32 17.17
C GLU A 259 1.59 -12.96 16.57
N TYR A 260 1.35 -12.77 15.27
CA TYR A 260 1.51 -11.47 14.60
C TYR A 260 0.71 -10.38 15.31
N LEU A 261 -0.58 -10.60 15.59
CA LEU A 261 -1.42 -9.60 16.24
C LEU A 261 -1.02 -9.32 17.69
N GLU A 262 -0.62 -10.35 18.44
CA GLU A 262 -0.07 -10.17 19.79
C GLU A 262 1.20 -9.30 19.76
N GLN A 263 2.14 -9.61 18.86
CA GLN A 263 3.39 -8.86 18.72
C GLN A 263 3.16 -7.43 18.20
N VAL A 264 2.24 -7.22 17.26
CA VAL A 264 1.85 -5.88 16.78
C VAL A 264 1.20 -5.08 17.91
N SER A 265 0.32 -5.70 18.71
CA SER A 265 -0.27 -5.04 19.87
C SER A 265 0.81 -4.62 20.89
N ALA A 266 1.79 -5.48 21.15
CA ALA A 266 2.93 -5.12 22.01
C ALA A 266 3.78 -4.00 21.40
N LEU A 267 4.02 -4.03 20.09
CA LEU A 267 4.78 -2.99 19.36
C LEU A 267 4.07 -1.63 19.45
N ILE A 268 2.76 -1.59 19.26
CA ILE A 268 1.95 -0.36 19.37
C ILE A 268 2.05 0.20 20.78
N ASN A 269 1.84 -0.62 21.83
CA ASN A 269 1.86 -0.15 23.22
C ASN A 269 3.24 0.35 23.67
N ASN A 270 4.32 -0.19 23.11
CA ASN A 270 5.70 0.19 23.45
C ASN A 270 6.25 1.35 22.61
N THR A 271 5.48 1.86 21.65
CA THR A 271 5.92 2.93 20.74
C THR A 271 5.28 4.26 21.12
N ASP A 272 6.04 5.35 20.98
CA ASP A 272 5.53 6.69 21.23
C ASP A 272 4.39 7.05 20.26
N LYS A 273 3.35 7.73 20.77
CA LYS A 273 2.14 8.08 20.01
C LYS A 273 2.45 8.97 18.80
N CYS A 274 3.46 9.82 18.89
CA CYS A 274 3.91 10.67 17.79
C CYS A 274 4.46 9.83 16.64
N LEU A 275 5.27 8.82 16.95
CA LEU A 275 5.80 7.91 15.93
C LEU A 275 4.68 7.07 15.28
N LEU A 276 3.73 6.58 16.08
CA LEU A 276 2.56 5.87 15.56
C LEU A 276 1.73 6.73 14.61
N ASN A 277 1.49 7.99 14.96
CA ASN A 277 0.78 8.93 14.09
C ASN A 277 1.57 9.21 12.80
N ASN A 278 2.87 9.47 12.91
CA ASN A 278 3.72 9.68 11.74
C ASN A 278 3.70 8.48 10.79
N TYR A 279 3.71 7.25 11.31
CA TYR A 279 3.62 6.03 10.51
C TYR A 279 2.24 5.86 9.84
N MET A 280 1.15 6.18 10.53
CA MET A 280 -0.20 6.16 9.93
C MET A 280 -0.34 7.20 8.81
N ILE A 281 0.16 8.42 9.03
CA ILE A 281 0.15 9.48 8.02
C ILE A 281 1.08 9.12 6.86
N TRP A 282 2.24 8.49 7.11
CA TRP A 282 3.10 8.00 6.05
C TRP A 282 2.40 6.96 5.15
N ASN A 283 1.63 6.03 5.72
CA ASN A 283 0.81 5.10 4.94
C ASN A 283 -0.24 5.82 4.08
N LEU A 284 -0.86 6.88 4.61
CA LEU A 284 -1.76 7.73 3.85
C LEU A 284 -1.06 8.47 2.72
N VAL A 285 0.10 9.07 2.99
CA VAL A 285 0.92 9.77 1.99
C VAL A 285 1.30 8.82 0.85
N ARG A 286 1.81 7.62 1.16
CA ARG A 286 2.13 6.61 0.15
C ARG A 286 0.91 6.19 -0.68
N LYS A 287 -0.28 6.15 -0.08
CA LYS A 287 -1.51 5.79 -0.78
C LYS A 287 -2.02 6.91 -1.70
N THR A 288 -1.63 8.15 -1.45
CA THR A 288 -2.21 9.35 -2.07
C THR A 288 -1.23 10.16 -2.92
N SER A 289 0.08 9.92 -2.81
CA SER A 289 1.14 10.66 -3.52
C SER A 289 0.94 10.66 -5.05
N SER A 290 0.49 9.54 -5.60
CA SER A 290 0.28 9.37 -7.05
C SER A 290 -0.81 10.25 -7.65
N PHE A 291 -1.63 10.91 -6.82
CA PHE A 291 -2.70 11.82 -7.28
C PHE A 291 -2.33 13.31 -7.17
N LEU A 292 -1.09 13.62 -6.77
CA LEU A 292 -0.59 14.98 -6.64
C LEU A 292 0.19 15.43 -7.87
N ASP A 293 0.77 16.63 -7.78
CA ASP A 293 1.53 17.25 -8.86
C ASP A 293 2.80 16.48 -9.25
N GLN A 294 3.40 16.88 -10.38
CA GLN A 294 4.54 16.22 -11.01
C GLN A 294 5.72 15.98 -10.04
N ARG A 295 5.92 16.85 -9.04
CA ARG A 295 7.03 16.68 -8.07
C ARG A 295 6.90 15.37 -7.27
N PHE A 296 5.68 14.92 -7.01
CA PHE A 296 5.41 13.65 -6.34
C PHE A 296 5.57 12.48 -7.30
N GLN A 297 5.12 12.62 -8.56
CA GLN A 297 5.33 11.60 -9.59
C GLN A 297 6.82 11.38 -9.86
N ASP A 298 7.63 12.43 -9.92
CA ASP A 298 9.08 12.34 -10.08
C ASP A 298 9.73 11.61 -8.90
N ALA A 299 9.22 11.82 -7.68
CA ALA A 299 9.69 11.11 -6.49
C ALA A 299 9.34 9.62 -6.53
N ASP A 300 8.10 9.29 -6.91
CA ASP A 300 7.63 7.92 -7.09
C ASP A 300 8.44 7.22 -8.19
N GLU A 301 8.65 7.87 -9.33
CA GLU A 301 9.41 7.35 -10.46
C GLU A 301 10.85 7.06 -10.08
N LYS A 302 11.54 8.02 -9.44
CA LYS A 302 12.91 7.84 -8.95
C LYS A 302 13.04 6.64 -8.01
N PHE A 303 12.05 6.43 -7.14
CA PHE A 303 12.04 5.27 -6.24
C PHE A 303 11.77 3.97 -7.02
N MET A 304 10.87 3.98 -8.00
CA MET A 304 10.63 2.84 -8.89
C MET A 304 11.86 2.47 -9.71
N GLU A 305 12.68 3.43 -10.15
CA GLU A 305 13.95 3.13 -10.84
C GLU A 305 14.92 2.37 -9.93
N VAL A 306 15.02 2.77 -8.65
CA VAL A 306 15.87 2.08 -7.67
C VAL A 306 15.35 0.67 -7.38
N MET A 307 14.02 0.52 -7.36
CA MET A 307 13.38 -0.73 -6.99
C MET A 307 13.36 -1.77 -8.11
N TYR A 308 13.08 -1.32 -9.33
CA TYR A 308 12.79 -2.19 -10.47
C TYR A 308 13.68 -1.93 -11.69
N GLY A 309 14.58 -0.95 -11.63
CA GLY A 309 15.47 -0.60 -12.74
C GLY A 309 14.77 0.09 -13.92
N THR A 310 13.50 0.48 -13.77
CA THR A 310 12.73 1.15 -14.81
C THR A 310 13.17 2.59 -14.96
N LYS A 311 13.72 2.97 -16.10
CA LYS A 311 13.87 4.38 -16.48
C LYS A 311 12.80 4.74 -17.51
N LYS A 312 12.23 5.93 -17.45
CA LYS A 312 11.43 6.46 -18.58
C LYS A 312 12.30 7.26 -19.54
#